data_AF-A0A7J4I583-F1
#
_entry.id   AF-A0A7J4I583-F1
#
_cell.length_a   1.000
_cell.length_b   1.000
_cell.length_c   1.000
_cell.angle_alpha   90.00
_cell.angle_beta   90.00
_cell.angle_gamma   90.00
#
_symmetry.space_group_name_H-M   'P 1'
#
loop_
_entity.id
_entity.type
_entity.pdbx_description
1 polymer ?
#
loop_
_entity_poly.entity_id
_entity_poly.type
_entity_poly.pdbx_seq_one_letter_code
_entity_poly.pdbx_strand_id
1 'polypeptide(L)'
;MDEKINMNIDWMLNSGIQNISGKHTGGFNGWYDLDKKLYPFVYSEITGYGINALLFFNSLAHSLTFVQRAKLAARWIIDSAMHDCGGVRTRAYNIDPDKMYSFEDNVLYVFDNGMVLSGLVNLYMATKKEEYLKAATNIGNFLLSMQKNDGFFYAAYDANNNIQIDSQDKWSSQSGSYHTKLAIGLVDLYNATKDETFLNSTLRICNVSLKLQEKNGRFITQQNEKSTHMHPHCYSAEGLIYTGSAIGENK
;
A
#
# COMPACT_ATOMS: atom_id res chain seq x y z
N MET A 1 -23.68 15.79 -8.96
CA MET A 1 -22.70 15.26 -8.00
C MET A 1 -22.74 16.12 -6.75
N ASP A 2 -22.68 15.54 -5.56
CA ASP A 2 -22.78 16.25 -4.26
C ASP A 2 -21.67 17.32 -4.14
N GLU A 3 -21.97 18.47 -3.55
CA GLU A 3 -21.04 19.58 -3.31
C GLU A 3 -19.75 19.10 -2.59
N LYS A 4 -19.90 18.22 -1.61
CA LYS A 4 -18.76 17.64 -0.88
C LYS A 4 -17.87 16.79 -1.77
N ILE A 5 -18.46 16.06 -2.73
CA ILE A 5 -17.69 15.27 -3.70
C ILE A 5 -16.91 16.20 -4.62
N ASN A 6 -17.52 17.30 -5.07
CA ASN A 6 -16.83 18.30 -5.90
C ASN A 6 -15.66 18.96 -5.16
N MET A 7 -15.82 19.30 -3.88
CA MET A 7 -14.73 19.84 -3.05
C MET A 7 -13.56 18.86 -2.90
N ASN A 8 -13.85 17.57 -2.72
CA ASN A 8 -12.82 16.55 -2.63
C ASN A 8 -12.08 16.35 -3.96
N ILE A 9 -12.81 16.39 -5.09
CA ILE A 9 -12.21 16.33 -6.43
C ILE A 9 -11.30 17.55 -6.66
N ASP A 10 -11.76 18.74 -6.32
CA ASP A 10 -10.98 19.97 -6.46
C ASP A 10 -9.70 19.88 -5.61
N TRP A 11 -9.82 19.48 -4.34
CA TRP A 11 -8.67 19.28 -3.47
C TRP A 11 -7.70 18.23 -4.04
N MET A 12 -8.19 17.08 -4.51
CA MET A 12 -7.36 16.02 -5.09
C MET A 12 -6.56 16.50 -6.30
N LEU A 13 -7.15 17.36 -7.14
CA LEU A 13 -6.53 17.82 -8.38
C LEU A 13 -5.68 19.08 -8.22
N ASN A 14 -6.00 19.94 -7.24
CA ASN A 14 -5.48 21.31 -7.17
C ASN A 14 -4.76 21.66 -5.86
N SER A 15 -4.80 20.82 -4.82
CA SER A 15 -4.10 21.12 -3.55
C SER A 15 -2.57 21.10 -3.68
N GLY A 16 -2.03 20.38 -4.66
CA GLY A 16 -0.62 20.04 -4.75
C GLY A 16 -0.25 18.75 -3.99
N ILE A 17 -1.24 18.01 -3.47
CA ILE A 17 -0.99 16.71 -2.83
C ILE A 17 -0.35 15.73 -3.82
N GLN A 18 -0.74 15.77 -5.10
CA GLN A 18 0.00 15.11 -6.18
C GLN A 18 0.95 16.12 -6.84
N ASN A 19 2.21 15.73 -6.99
CA ASN A 19 3.19 16.54 -7.70
C ASN A 19 2.95 16.44 -9.21
N ILE A 20 2.64 17.56 -9.88
CA ILE A 20 2.29 17.59 -11.31
C ILE A 20 3.45 18.03 -12.21
N SER A 21 4.56 18.44 -11.60
CA SER A 21 5.79 18.90 -12.24
C SER A 21 6.98 18.70 -11.31
N GLY A 22 8.20 18.81 -11.85
CA GLY A 22 9.44 18.70 -11.07
C GLY A 22 9.93 17.26 -10.87
N LYS A 23 10.92 17.08 -9.99
CA LYS A 23 11.63 15.80 -9.78
C LYS A 23 10.70 14.64 -9.42
N HIS A 24 9.65 14.91 -8.64
CA HIS A 24 8.73 13.87 -8.16
C HIS A 24 7.39 13.86 -8.92
N THR A 25 7.37 14.29 -10.19
CA THR A 25 6.16 14.32 -11.02
C THR A 25 5.44 12.97 -10.98
N GLY A 26 4.17 12.99 -10.58
CA GLY A 26 3.29 11.85 -10.41
C GLY A 26 3.11 11.41 -8.97
N GLY A 27 4.16 11.48 -8.15
CA GLY A 27 4.15 11.03 -6.77
C GLY A 27 3.28 11.90 -5.84
N PHE A 28 2.71 11.26 -4.82
CA PHE A 28 1.90 11.94 -3.80
C PHE A 28 2.71 12.30 -2.56
N ASN A 29 2.51 13.53 -2.08
CA ASN A 29 3.10 14.03 -0.85
C ASN A 29 2.41 13.40 0.37
N GLY A 30 3.18 13.17 1.45
CA GLY A 30 2.63 12.60 2.69
C GLY A 30 1.66 13.54 3.41
N TRP A 31 2.01 14.82 3.49
CA TRP A 31 1.18 15.90 4.03
C TRP A 31 1.76 17.26 3.66
N TYR A 32 0.98 18.32 3.88
CA TYR A 32 1.42 19.70 3.81
C TYR A 32 1.72 20.24 5.22
N ASP A 33 2.92 20.75 5.43
CA ASP A 33 3.31 21.43 6.67
C ASP A 33 2.86 22.89 6.61
N LEU A 34 1.93 23.28 7.49
CA LEU A 34 1.34 24.62 7.50
C LEU A 34 2.33 25.70 8.01
N ASP A 35 3.21 25.33 8.94
CA ASP A 35 4.17 26.27 9.54
C ASP A 35 5.30 26.55 8.56
N LYS A 36 5.84 25.50 7.94
CA LYS A 36 6.92 25.59 6.95
C LYS A 36 6.42 25.88 5.54
N LYS A 37 5.11 25.80 5.29
CA LYS A 37 4.45 26.01 4.01
C LYS A 37 5.06 25.17 2.87
N LEU A 38 5.31 23.89 3.14
CA LEU A 38 5.94 22.99 2.18
C LEU A 38 5.42 21.55 2.31
N TYR A 39 5.71 20.74 1.30
CA TYR A 39 5.51 19.29 1.31
C TYR A 39 6.83 18.60 1.71
N PRO A 40 6.94 17.99 2.90
CA PRO A 40 8.22 17.49 3.41
C PRO A 40 8.80 16.33 2.59
N PHE A 41 7.95 15.46 2.05
CA PHE A 41 8.37 14.30 1.28
C PHE A 41 7.24 13.73 0.43
N VAL A 42 7.65 12.97 -0.59
CA VAL A 42 6.78 12.13 -1.42
C VAL A 42 6.79 10.71 -0.87
N TYR A 43 5.62 10.07 -0.78
CA TYR A 43 5.45 8.81 -0.05
C TYR A 43 4.83 7.73 -0.94
N SER A 44 5.53 6.61 -1.10
CA SER A 44 5.08 5.47 -1.93
C SER A 44 3.76 4.87 -1.47
N GLU A 45 3.55 4.66 -0.16
CA GLU A 45 2.27 4.17 0.39
C GLU A 45 1.10 5.07 -0.05
N ILE A 46 1.26 6.38 0.14
CA ILE A 46 0.24 7.39 -0.20
C ILE A 46 0.04 7.49 -1.71
N THR A 47 1.09 7.26 -2.50
CA THR A 47 0.98 7.22 -3.96
C THR A 47 0.17 6.00 -4.42
N GLY A 48 0.34 4.84 -3.77
CA GLY A 48 -0.50 3.65 -3.99
C GLY A 48 -1.98 3.91 -3.69
N TYR A 49 -2.27 4.49 -2.51
CA TYR A 49 -3.63 4.94 -2.17
C TYR A 49 -4.16 6.00 -3.15
N GLY A 50 -3.31 6.93 -3.58
CA GLY A 50 -3.64 7.98 -4.54
C GLY A 50 -4.11 7.42 -5.88
N ILE A 51 -3.47 6.36 -6.38
CA ILE A 51 -3.92 5.66 -7.61
C ILE A 51 -5.35 5.14 -7.43
N ASN A 52 -5.62 4.42 -6.34
CA ASN A 52 -6.97 3.88 -6.07
C ASN A 52 -8.02 5.00 -5.91
N ALA A 53 -7.68 6.08 -5.20
CA ALA A 53 -8.57 7.23 -5.02
C ALA A 53 -8.89 7.93 -6.34
N LEU A 54 -7.90 8.11 -7.21
CA LEU A 54 -8.09 8.66 -8.55
C LEU A 54 -9.00 7.76 -9.40
N LEU A 55 -8.80 6.44 -9.37
CA LEU A 55 -9.67 5.50 -10.08
C LEU A 55 -11.11 5.51 -9.55
N PHE A 56 -11.29 5.68 -8.24
CA PHE A 56 -12.61 5.90 -7.62
C PHE A 56 -13.25 7.22 -8.10
N PHE A 57 -12.53 8.33 -8.10
CA PHE A 57 -13.08 9.59 -8.65
C PHE A 57 -13.40 9.48 -10.14
N ASN A 58 -12.63 8.70 -10.90
CA ASN A 58 -12.97 8.40 -12.30
C ASN A 58 -14.30 7.64 -12.42
N SER A 59 -14.61 6.72 -11.52
CA SER A 59 -15.88 5.96 -11.58
C SER A 59 -17.09 6.84 -11.25
N LEU A 60 -16.90 7.92 -10.50
CA LEU A 60 -17.95 8.89 -10.18
C LEU A 60 -18.12 9.98 -11.25
N ALA A 61 -17.00 10.55 -11.72
CA ALA A 61 -17.00 11.74 -12.56
C ALA A 61 -16.82 11.43 -14.05
N HIS A 62 -16.42 10.20 -14.41
CA HIS A 62 -16.14 9.74 -15.77
C HIS A 62 -15.17 10.64 -16.55
N SER A 63 -14.15 11.18 -15.86
CA SER A 63 -13.15 12.08 -16.45
C SER A 63 -11.81 11.38 -16.66
N LEU A 64 -11.34 11.39 -17.90
CA LEU A 64 -10.03 10.84 -18.31
C LEU A 64 -8.86 11.47 -17.54
N THR A 65 -9.02 12.68 -16.99
CA THR A 65 -8.01 13.34 -16.16
C THR A 65 -7.56 12.44 -15.01
N PHE A 66 -8.48 11.76 -14.32
CA PHE A 66 -8.14 10.93 -13.18
C PHE A 66 -7.30 9.71 -13.57
N VAL A 67 -7.64 9.05 -14.68
CA VAL A 67 -6.83 7.94 -15.19
C VAL A 67 -5.45 8.44 -15.63
N GLN A 68 -5.35 9.64 -16.22
CA GLN A 68 -4.05 10.24 -16.55
C GLN A 68 -3.22 10.55 -15.30
N ARG A 69 -3.84 11.09 -14.24
CA ARG A 69 -3.19 11.31 -12.94
C ARG A 69 -2.71 10.01 -12.31
N ALA A 70 -3.50 8.94 -12.40
CA ALA A 70 -3.13 7.62 -11.88
C ALA A 70 -1.94 7.03 -12.65
N LYS A 71 -1.91 7.20 -13.98
CA LYS A 71 -0.75 6.81 -14.82
C LYS A 71 0.52 7.59 -14.48
N LEU A 72 0.42 8.87 -14.13
CA LEU A 72 1.57 9.65 -13.65
C LEU A 72 2.08 9.11 -12.31
N ALA A 73 1.18 8.81 -11.38
CA ALA A 73 1.52 8.22 -10.09
C ALA A 73 2.23 6.86 -10.25
N ALA A 74 1.68 5.97 -11.09
CA ALA A 74 2.31 4.68 -11.37
C ALA A 74 3.68 4.82 -12.02
N ARG A 75 3.87 5.79 -12.93
CA ARG A 75 5.18 6.07 -13.52
C ARG A 75 6.20 6.48 -12.45
N TRP A 76 5.82 7.38 -11.53
CA TRP A 76 6.72 7.76 -10.43
C TRP A 76 7.12 6.56 -9.56
N ILE A 77 6.17 5.66 -9.26
CA ILE A 77 6.45 4.43 -8.52
C ILE A 77 7.49 3.58 -9.27
N ILE A 78 7.25 3.31 -10.55
CA ILE A 78 8.09 2.42 -11.37
C ILE A 78 9.48 3.02 -11.60
N ASP A 79 9.55 4.30 -11.94
CA ASP A 79 10.79 4.94 -12.38
C ASP A 79 11.65 5.46 -11.21
N SER A 80 11.04 5.75 -10.06
CA SER A 80 11.72 6.40 -8.93
C SER A 80 11.69 5.61 -7.62
N ALA A 81 10.56 4.99 -7.27
CA ALA A 81 10.40 4.35 -5.96
C ALA A 81 10.84 2.88 -5.95
N MET A 82 10.72 2.18 -7.07
CA MET A 82 11.01 0.75 -7.17
C MET A 82 12.50 0.47 -6.90
N HIS A 83 12.74 -0.53 -6.06
CA HIS A 83 14.07 -1.07 -5.73
C HIS A 83 14.33 -2.33 -6.56
N ASP A 84 15.60 -2.65 -6.80
CA ASP A 84 16.01 -3.78 -7.65
C ASP A 84 15.56 -5.15 -7.13
N CYS A 85 15.24 -5.25 -5.83
CA CYS A 85 14.67 -6.46 -5.23
C CYS A 85 13.16 -6.64 -5.50
N GLY A 86 12.53 -5.71 -6.23
CA GLY A 86 11.12 -5.75 -6.61
C GLY A 86 10.18 -5.01 -5.67
N GLY A 87 10.62 -4.68 -4.45
CA GLY A 87 9.87 -3.82 -3.53
C GLY A 87 9.98 -2.32 -3.88
N VAL A 88 9.30 -1.47 -3.13
CA VAL A 88 9.37 -0.01 -3.25
C VAL A 88 9.94 0.64 -2.00
N ARG A 89 10.74 1.69 -2.19
CA ARG A 89 11.27 2.55 -1.12
C ARG A 89 10.15 3.40 -0.52
N THR A 90 10.31 3.80 0.74
CA THR A 90 9.25 4.46 1.53
C THR A 90 9.07 5.95 1.20
N ARG A 91 9.99 6.85 1.60
CA ARG A 91 9.81 8.30 1.44
C ARG A 91 10.98 8.98 0.73
N ALA A 92 10.67 9.79 -0.27
CA ALA A 92 11.63 10.68 -0.92
C ALA A 92 11.51 12.07 -0.30
N TYR A 93 12.49 12.45 0.52
CA TYR A 93 12.46 13.71 1.28
C TYR A 93 12.89 14.92 0.44
N ASN A 94 12.19 16.04 0.65
CA ASN A 94 12.54 17.38 0.15
C ASN A 94 13.25 18.24 1.21
N ILE A 95 13.33 17.73 2.44
CA ILE A 95 13.97 18.34 3.61
C ILE A 95 14.98 17.35 4.20
N ASP A 96 15.61 17.70 5.33
CA ASP A 96 16.47 16.77 6.06
C ASP A 96 15.72 15.46 6.37
N PRO A 97 16.22 14.32 5.89
CA PRO A 97 15.50 13.07 5.95
C PRO A 97 15.51 12.48 7.37
N ASP A 98 14.38 11.88 7.76
CA ASP A 98 14.41 10.82 8.76
C ASP A 98 14.99 9.57 8.09
N LYS A 99 16.22 9.22 8.46
CA LYS A 99 17.01 8.18 7.79
C LYS A 99 16.22 6.88 7.67
N MET A 100 15.54 6.46 8.75
CA MET A 100 14.84 5.17 8.82
C MET A 100 13.78 4.97 7.72
N TYR A 101 13.18 6.05 7.22
CA TYR A 101 12.11 5.99 6.22
C TYR A 101 12.56 6.51 4.85
N SER A 102 13.79 7.00 4.74
CA SER A 102 14.30 7.65 3.54
C SER A 102 14.55 6.64 2.42
N PHE A 103 14.48 7.12 1.18
CA PHE A 103 14.85 6.31 0.02
C PHE A 103 16.31 5.83 0.11
N GLU A 104 17.18 6.67 0.68
CA GLU A 104 18.62 6.44 0.77
C GLU A 104 18.98 5.28 1.72
N ASP A 105 18.15 5.01 2.72
CA ASP A 105 18.41 3.95 3.70
C ASP A 105 17.95 2.57 3.22
N ASN A 106 17.18 2.51 2.12
CA ASN A 106 16.66 1.29 1.49
C ASN A 106 15.97 0.30 2.46
N VAL A 107 15.36 0.81 3.54
CA VAL A 107 14.43 0.04 4.37
C VAL A 107 13.06 0.07 3.70
N LEU A 108 12.61 -1.09 3.22
CA LEU A 108 11.35 -1.26 2.49
C LEU A 108 10.29 -1.79 3.45
N TYR A 109 9.25 -1.00 3.70
CA TYR A 109 8.15 -1.41 4.57
C TYR A 109 7.13 -2.26 3.80
N VAL A 110 6.79 -3.41 4.39
CA VAL A 110 5.92 -4.41 3.74
C VAL A 110 4.51 -3.87 3.53
N PHE A 111 4.01 -3.06 4.47
CA PHE A 111 2.68 -2.44 4.35
C PHE A 111 2.60 -1.47 3.15
N ASP A 112 3.58 -0.59 2.98
CA ASP A 112 3.67 0.36 1.86
C ASP A 112 3.60 -0.37 0.51
N ASN A 113 4.35 -1.47 0.41
CA ASN A 113 4.40 -2.33 -0.77
C ASN A 113 3.03 -2.94 -1.08
N GLY A 114 2.28 -3.37 -0.06
CA GLY A 114 0.91 -3.83 -0.24
C GLY A 114 -0.03 -2.76 -0.82
N MET A 115 0.12 -1.50 -0.38
CA MET A 115 -0.75 -0.41 -0.85
C MET A 115 -0.42 -0.02 -2.28
N VAL A 116 0.86 -0.01 -2.62
CA VAL A 116 1.32 0.17 -4.00
C VAL A 116 0.87 -0.98 -4.90
N LEU A 117 0.97 -2.23 -4.44
CA LEU A 117 0.49 -3.40 -5.18
C LEU A 117 -0.98 -3.23 -5.57
N SER A 118 -1.85 -2.94 -4.59
CA SER A 118 -3.27 -2.72 -4.84
C SER A 118 -3.51 -1.61 -5.88
N GLY A 119 -2.82 -0.47 -5.75
CA GLY A 119 -2.92 0.62 -6.72
C GLY A 119 -2.52 0.20 -8.15
N LEU A 120 -1.38 -0.47 -8.31
CA LEU A 120 -0.87 -0.89 -9.62
C LEU A 120 -1.75 -1.95 -10.28
N VAL A 121 -2.24 -2.94 -9.52
CA VAL A 121 -3.17 -3.96 -10.04
C VAL A 121 -4.47 -3.32 -10.49
N ASN A 122 -5.04 -2.41 -9.71
CA ASN A 122 -6.27 -1.71 -10.10
C ASN A 122 -6.08 -0.82 -11.33
N LEU A 123 -4.92 -0.17 -11.45
CA LEU A 123 -4.59 0.58 -12.66
C LEU A 123 -4.38 -0.33 -13.88
N TYR A 124 -3.76 -1.50 -13.70
CA TYR A 124 -3.72 -2.53 -14.75
C TYR A 124 -5.13 -2.91 -15.17
N MET A 125 -6.03 -3.20 -14.23
CA MET A 125 -7.41 -3.58 -14.55
C MET A 125 -8.16 -2.48 -15.33
N ALA A 126 -7.94 -1.22 -14.98
CA ALA A 126 -8.56 -0.07 -15.64
C ALA A 126 -7.97 0.27 -17.02
N THR A 127 -6.73 -0.14 -17.32
CA THR A 127 -6.00 0.33 -18.51
C THR A 127 -5.48 -0.78 -19.41
N LYS A 128 -5.39 -2.01 -18.90
CA LYS A 128 -4.81 -3.20 -19.53
C LYS A 128 -3.39 -3.01 -20.06
N LYS A 129 -2.63 -2.14 -19.41
CA LYS A 129 -1.22 -1.90 -19.74
C LYS A 129 -0.29 -2.82 -18.96
N GLU A 130 0.40 -3.69 -19.68
CA GLU A 130 1.28 -4.72 -19.12
C GLU A 130 2.42 -4.17 -18.24
N GLU A 131 2.87 -2.92 -18.44
CA GLU A 131 3.86 -2.28 -17.57
C GLU A 131 3.40 -2.24 -16.10
N TYR A 132 2.11 -2.05 -15.84
CA TYR A 132 1.56 -2.01 -14.48
C TYR A 132 1.40 -3.41 -13.89
N LEU A 133 1.02 -4.40 -14.71
CA LEU A 133 0.97 -5.80 -14.26
C LEU A 133 2.36 -6.30 -13.90
N LYS A 134 3.38 -6.03 -14.74
CA LYS A 134 4.76 -6.39 -14.47
C LYS A 134 5.27 -5.79 -13.15
N ALA A 135 5.03 -4.50 -12.94
CA ALA A 135 5.41 -3.82 -11.70
C ALA A 135 4.67 -4.40 -10.48
N ALA A 136 3.37 -4.67 -10.61
CA ALA A 136 2.58 -5.33 -9.56
C ALA A 136 3.10 -6.74 -9.25
N THR A 137 3.43 -7.55 -10.27
CA THR A 137 4.01 -8.89 -10.09
C THR A 137 5.36 -8.85 -9.37
N ASN A 138 6.23 -7.88 -9.67
CA ASN A 138 7.49 -7.70 -8.95
C ASN A 138 7.26 -7.44 -7.46
N ILE A 139 6.32 -6.55 -7.13
CA ILE A 139 5.98 -6.25 -5.73
C ILE A 139 5.32 -7.46 -5.07
N GLY A 140 4.43 -8.17 -5.77
CA GLY A 140 3.83 -9.41 -5.30
C GLY A 140 4.89 -10.44 -4.92
N ASN A 141 5.87 -10.66 -5.78
CA ASN A 141 6.99 -11.58 -5.53
C ASN A 141 7.86 -11.12 -4.35
N PHE A 142 8.12 -9.82 -4.23
CA PHE A 142 8.76 -9.26 -3.04
C PHE A 142 7.95 -9.59 -1.78
N LEU A 143 6.64 -9.34 -1.77
CA LEU A 143 5.79 -9.66 -0.62
C LEU A 143 5.83 -11.16 -0.28
N LEU A 144 5.77 -12.06 -1.27
CA LEU A 144 5.91 -13.50 -1.05
C LEU A 144 7.21 -13.84 -0.29
N SER A 145 8.32 -13.18 -0.65
CA SER A 145 9.62 -13.36 0.04
C SER A 145 9.62 -12.85 1.49
N MET A 146 8.71 -11.95 1.83
CA MET A 146 8.53 -11.38 3.17
C MET A 146 7.54 -12.18 4.03
N GLN A 147 6.83 -13.17 3.47
CA GLN A 147 5.91 -14.01 4.22
C GLN A 147 6.66 -15.15 4.90
N LYS A 148 6.58 -15.18 6.23
CA LYS A 148 7.15 -16.23 7.08
C LYS A 148 6.44 -17.56 6.89
N ASN A 149 7.06 -18.64 7.35
CA ASN A 149 6.46 -19.98 7.37
C ASN A 149 5.18 -20.07 8.23
N ASP A 150 5.07 -19.25 9.27
CA ASP A 150 3.87 -19.18 10.11
C ASP A 150 2.68 -18.46 9.43
N GLY A 151 2.89 -17.81 8.28
CA GLY A 151 1.87 -17.11 7.51
C GLY A 151 1.81 -15.59 7.73
N PHE A 152 2.48 -15.07 8.77
CA PHE A 152 2.64 -13.63 8.94
C PHE A 152 3.68 -13.07 7.96
N PHE A 153 3.63 -11.76 7.71
CA PHE A 153 4.71 -11.05 7.04
C PHE A 153 5.58 -10.34 8.08
N TYR A 154 6.89 -10.32 7.85
CA TYR A 154 7.78 -9.36 8.52
C TYR A 154 7.32 -7.91 8.25
N ALA A 155 7.65 -6.97 9.12
CA ALA A 155 7.24 -5.58 8.96
C ALA A 155 8.04 -4.81 7.90
N ALA A 156 9.33 -5.09 7.78
CA ALA A 156 10.22 -4.38 6.86
C ALA A 156 11.36 -5.27 6.35
N TYR A 157 12.06 -4.78 5.34
CA TYR A 157 13.25 -5.38 4.74
C TYR A 157 14.34 -4.33 4.59
N ASP A 158 15.49 -4.55 5.22
CA ASP A 158 16.70 -3.77 4.95
C ASP A 158 17.40 -4.35 3.73
N ALA A 159 17.29 -3.65 2.60
CA ALA A 159 17.84 -4.12 1.34
C ALA A 159 19.36 -3.93 1.23
N ASN A 160 19.96 -3.06 2.05
CA ASN A 160 21.42 -2.89 2.08
C ASN A 160 22.10 -4.10 2.73
N ASN A 161 21.49 -4.64 3.80
CA ASN A 161 22.03 -5.77 4.55
C ASN A 161 21.37 -7.11 4.21
N ASN A 162 20.31 -7.12 3.40
CA ASN A 162 19.51 -8.30 3.05
C ASN A 162 18.90 -8.98 4.30
N ILE A 163 18.24 -8.19 5.14
CA ILE A 163 17.69 -8.64 6.43
C ILE A 163 16.19 -8.30 6.50
N GLN A 164 15.36 -9.28 6.86
CA GLN A 164 13.98 -9.04 7.26
C GLN A 164 13.89 -8.57 8.71
N ILE A 165 13.04 -7.58 8.97
CA ILE A 165 12.97 -6.87 10.25
C ILE A 165 11.58 -7.04 10.87
N ASP A 166 11.59 -7.37 12.17
CA ASP A 166 10.49 -7.10 13.10
C ASP A 166 11.06 -6.50 14.38
N SER A 167 10.35 -5.54 14.95
CA SER A 167 10.55 -4.98 16.27
C SER A 167 9.21 -4.79 16.98
N GLN A 168 9.16 -5.09 18.27
CA GLN A 168 7.95 -4.92 19.09
C GLN A 168 7.74 -3.48 19.59
N ASP A 169 8.56 -2.51 19.15
CA ASP A 169 8.48 -1.11 19.60
C ASP A 169 7.12 -0.46 19.29
N LYS A 170 6.53 -0.77 18.13
CA LYS A 170 5.22 -0.27 17.70
C LYS A 170 4.47 -1.30 16.87
N TRP A 171 3.17 -1.11 16.68
CA TRP A 171 2.33 -2.08 15.98
C TRP A 171 2.74 -2.22 14.51
N SER A 172 3.27 -1.16 13.90
CA SER A 172 3.67 -1.13 12.49
C SER A 172 5.11 -1.59 12.23
N SER A 173 5.88 -1.90 13.28
CA SER A 173 7.23 -2.45 13.16
C SER A 173 7.29 -3.95 13.39
N GLN A 174 6.15 -4.62 13.60
CA GLN A 174 6.09 -6.06 13.86
C GLN A 174 5.12 -6.76 12.92
N SER A 175 5.30 -8.07 12.76
CA SER A 175 4.26 -8.95 12.22
C SER A 175 2.94 -8.77 12.96
N GLY A 176 1.82 -8.68 12.25
CA GLY A 176 0.52 -8.57 12.90
C GLY A 176 -0.65 -8.72 11.94
N SER A 177 -1.86 -8.74 12.52
CA SER A 177 -3.11 -8.92 11.77
C SER A 177 -3.38 -7.83 10.74
N TYR A 178 -2.82 -6.63 10.94
CA TYR A 178 -2.98 -5.51 10.02
C TYR A 178 -2.39 -5.81 8.64
N HIS A 179 -1.44 -6.76 8.55
CA HIS A 179 -0.94 -7.24 7.27
C HIS A 179 -2.00 -7.98 6.43
N THR A 180 -3.18 -8.31 6.99
CA THR A 180 -4.29 -8.82 6.18
C THR A 180 -4.74 -7.81 5.13
N LYS A 181 -4.49 -6.51 5.34
CA LYS A 181 -4.76 -5.48 4.33
C LYS A 181 -4.00 -5.72 3.00
N LEU A 182 -2.85 -6.40 3.05
CA LEU A 182 -2.08 -6.78 1.86
C LEU A 182 -2.83 -7.82 0.99
N ALA A 183 -3.71 -8.60 1.60
CA ALA A 183 -4.50 -9.63 0.93
C ALA A 183 -5.34 -9.05 -0.23
N ILE A 184 -5.77 -7.79 -0.12
CA ILE A 184 -6.50 -7.08 -1.19
C ILE A 184 -5.69 -7.06 -2.48
N GLY A 185 -4.45 -6.55 -2.42
CA GLY A 185 -3.59 -6.47 -3.59
C GLY A 185 -3.16 -7.85 -4.11
N LEU A 186 -2.90 -8.80 -3.21
CA LEU A 186 -2.49 -10.16 -3.57
C LEU A 186 -3.61 -10.96 -4.24
N VAL A 187 -4.84 -10.88 -3.75
CA VAL A 187 -5.99 -11.58 -4.37
C VAL A 187 -6.37 -10.96 -5.70
N ASP A 188 -6.28 -9.63 -5.82
CA ASP A 188 -6.49 -8.95 -7.10
C ASP A 188 -5.40 -9.32 -8.12
N LEU A 189 -4.14 -9.44 -7.67
CA LEU A 189 -3.04 -9.90 -8.51
C LEU A 189 -3.25 -11.34 -8.97
N TYR A 190 -3.66 -12.25 -8.08
CA TYR A 190 -4.09 -13.60 -8.46
C TYR A 190 -5.20 -13.55 -9.51
N ASN A 191 -6.21 -12.70 -9.33
CA ASN A 191 -7.30 -12.58 -10.28
C ASN A 191 -6.83 -12.14 -11.68
N ALA A 192 -5.81 -11.29 -11.73
CA ALA A 192 -5.20 -10.80 -12.97
C ALA A 192 -4.24 -11.82 -13.63
N THR A 193 -3.46 -12.58 -12.85
CA THR A 193 -2.40 -13.48 -13.39
C THR A 193 -2.78 -14.95 -13.42
N LYS A 194 -3.73 -15.37 -12.59
CA LYS A 194 -4.05 -16.77 -12.23
C LYS A 194 -2.88 -17.54 -11.62
N ASP A 195 -1.91 -16.83 -11.04
CA ASP A 195 -0.83 -17.45 -10.27
C ASP A 195 -1.28 -17.75 -8.83
N GLU A 196 -1.50 -19.04 -8.56
CA GLU A 196 -1.97 -19.58 -7.29
C GLU A 196 -1.05 -19.26 -6.10
N THR A 197 0.21 -18.89 -6.32
CA THR A 197 1.12 -18.50 -5.23
C THR A 197 0.60 -17.27 -4.48
N PHE A 198 0.00 -16.30 -5.18
CA PHE A 198 -0.59 -15.12 -4.57
C PHE A 198 -1.87 -15.44 -3.80
N LEU A 199 -2.72 -16.34 -4.31
CA LEU A 199 -3.91 -16.79 -3.58
C LEU A 199 -3.52 -17.55 -2.31
N ASN A 200 -2.57 -18.47 -2.40
CA ASN A 200 -2.08 -19.22 -1.24
C ASN A 200 -1.49 -18.29 -0.17
N SER A 201 -0.72 -17.28 -0.57
CA SER A 201 -0.19 -16.27 0.35
C SER A 201 -1.31 -15.47 1.04
N THR A 202 -2.32 -15.05 0.27
CA THR A 202 -3.53 -14.36 0.74
C THR A 202 -4.24 -15.17 1.82
N LEU A 203 -4.54 -16.45 1.54
CA LEU A 203 -5.24 -17.32 2.48
C LEU A 203 -4.43 -17.55 3.77
N ARG A 204 -3.10 -17.68 3.67
CA ARG A 204 -2.23 -17.85 4.84
C ARG A 204 -2.30 -16.65 5.78
N ILE A 205 -2.21 -15.42 5.27
CA ILE A 205 -2.28 -14.22 6.12
C ILE A 205 -3.67 -14.02 6.73
N CYS A 206 -4.74 -14.28 5.98
CA CYS A 206 -6.11 -14.24 6.52
C CYS A 206 -6.29 -15.25 7.67
N ASN A 207 -5.86 -16.50 7.45
CA ASN A 207 -6.00 -17.58 8.43
C ASN A 207 -5.24 -17.31 9.73
N VAL A 208 -4.02 -16.77 9.68
CA VAL A 208 -3.27 -16.47 10.91
C VAL A 208 -3.76 -15.21 11.60
N SER A 209 -4.28 -14.24 10.84
CA SER A 209 -4.84 -13.01 11.40
C SER A 209 -6.15 -13.26 12.15
N LEU A 210 -6.98 -14.19 11.69
CA LEU A 210 -8.17 -14.65 12.42
C LEU A 210 -7.83 -15.22 13.81
N LYS A 211 -6.63 -15.80 14.00
CA LYS A 211 -6.17 -16.28 15.32
C LYS A 211 -5.86 -15.14 16.30
N LEU A 212 -5.69 -13.92 15.80
CA LEU A 212 -5.48 -12.72 16.61
C LEU A 212 -6.81 -11.99 16.94
N GLN A 213 -7.95 -12.53 16.50
CA GLN A 213 -9.26 -11.99 16.86
C GLN A 213 -9.68 -12.49 18.23
N GLU A 214 -10.04 -11.56 19.11
CA GLU A 214 -10.61 -11.86 20.42
C GLU A 214 -12.12 -12.13 20.32
N LYS A 215 -12.71 -12.71 21.37
CA LYS A 215 -14.15 -13.03 21.41
C LYS A 215 -15.07 -11.83 21.19
N ASN A 216 -14.61 -10.62 21.51
CA ASN A 216 -15.35 -9.38 21.29
C ASN A 216 -15.14 -8.77 19.89
N GLY A 217 -14.49 -9.50 18.98
CA GLY A 217 -14.27 -9.11 17.59
C GLY A 217 -13.05 -8.22 17.34
N ARG A 218 -12.42 -7.67 18.39
CA ARG A 218 -11.21 -6.86 18.24
C ARG A 218 -10.03 -7.73 17.82
N PHE A 219 -9.13 -7.17 17.03
CA PHE A 219 -7.85 -7.80 16.70
C PHE A 219 -6.77 -7.30 17.65
N ILE A 220 -5.92 -8.19 18.16
CA ILE A 220 -4.68 -7.78 18.83
C ILE A 220 -3.73 -7.21 17.77
N THR A 221 -3.28 -5.98 17.96
CA THR A 221 -2.43 -5.27 16.98
C THR A 221 -1.06 -4.93 17.54
N GLN A 222 -0.93 -4.82 18.87
CA GLN A 222 0.33 -4.66 19.57
C GLN A 222 0.52 -5.88 20.48
N GLN A 223 1.46 -6.77 20.12
CA GLN A 223 1.51 -8.11 20.72
C GLN A 223 1.96 -8.12 22.19
N ASN A 224 3.01 -7.36 22.54
CA ASN A 224 3.55 -7.30 23.90
C ASN A 224 2.54 -6.76 24.92
N GLU A 225 1.76 -5.76 24.54
CA GLU A 225 0.74 -5.13 25.40
C GLU A 225 -0.62 -5.84 25.31
N LYS A 226 -0.81 -6.72 24.32
CA LYS A 226 -2.11 -7.30 23.97
C LYS A 226 -3.20 -6.23 23.75
N SER A 227 -2.78 -5.05 23.31
CA SER A 227 -3.65 -3.91 23.08
C SER A 227 -4.15 -3.89 21.62
N THR A 228 -5.22 -3.13 21.40
CA THR A 228 -5.82 -2.93 20.08
C THR A 228 -5.80 -1.44 19.77
N HIS A 229 -5.15 -1.10 18.67
CA HIS A 229 -5.24 0.21 18.06
C HIS A 229 -6.32 0.17 16.98
N MET A 230 -7.22 1.15 16.98
CA MET A 230 -8.37 1.17 16.06
C MET A 230 -7.95 1.14 14.59
N HIS A 231 -6.88 1.86 14.24
CA HIS A 231 -6.38 1.96 12.87
C HIS A 231 -5.93 0.60 12.30
N PRO A 232 -4.94 -0.12 12.87
CA PRO A 232 -4.58 -1.45 12.38
C PRO A 232 -5.67 -2.51 12.56
N HIS A 233 -6.59 -2.34 13.53
CA HIS A 233 -7.78 -3.20 13.62
C HIS A 233 -8.66 -3.10 12.37
N CYS A 234 -8.90 -1.89 11.86
CA CYS A 234 -9.67 -1.67 10.64
C CYS A 234 -8.99 -2.31 9.43
N TYR A 235 -7.66 -2.22 9.32
CA TYR A 235 -6.89 -2.88 8.26
C TYR A 235 -7.08 -4.40 8.26
N SER A 236 -7.06 -5.04 9.44
CA SER A 236 -7.31 -6.47 9.57
C SER A 236 -8.72 -6.83 9.08
N ALA A 237 -9.73 -6.11 9.57
CA ALA A 237 -11.13 -6.36 9.23
C ALA A 237 -11.40 -6.17 7.73
N GLU A 238 -10.90 -5.07 7.16
CA GLU A 238 -11.09 -4.74 5.75
C GLU A 238 -10.47 -5.78 4.82
N GLY A 239 -9.22 -6.20 5.11
CA GLY A 239 -8.55 -7.23 4.32
C GLY A 239 -9.30 -8.57 4.34
N LEU A 240 -9.85 -8.97 5.51
CA LEU A 240 -10.65 -10.19 5.64
C LEU A 240 -11.96 -10.10 4.85
N ILE A 241 -12.71 -9.01 5.02
CA ILE A 241 -14.01 -8.80 4.35
C ILE A 241 -13.83 -8.78 2.83
N TYR A 242 -12.84 -8.03 2.35
CA TYR A 242 -12.55 -7.94 0.92
C TYR A 242 -12.17 -9.32 0.36
N THR A 243 -11.25 -10.03 1.02
CA THR A 243 -10.78 -11.34 0.56
C THR A 243 -11.93 -12.35 0.51
N GLY A 244 -12.73 -12.47 1.57
CA GLY A 244 -13.89 -13.38 1.61
C GLY A 244 -14.87 -13.09 0.47
N SER A 245 -15.15 -11.82 0.20
CA SER A 245 -15.99 -11.39 -0.93
C SER A 245 -15.36 -11.76 -2.28
N ALA A 246 -14.06 -11.54 -2.45
CA ALA A 246 -13.34 -11.76 -3.71
C ALA A 246 -13.24 -13.25 -4.10
N ILE A 247 -13.18 -14.16 -3.11
CA ILE A 247 -13.06 -15.61 -3.34
C ILE A 247 -14.40 -16.36 -3.19
N GLY A 248 -15.49 -15.66 -2.87
CA GLY A 248 -16.81 -16.26 -2.72
C GLY A 248 -17.02 -17.02 -1.39
N GLU A 249 -16.18 -16.78 -0.39
CA GLU A 249 -16.36 -17.29 0.97
C GLU A 249 -17.15 -16.28 1.82
N ASN A 250 -18.46 -16.24 1.62
CA ASN A 250 -19.38 -15.52 2.50
C ASN A 250 -19.70 -16.39 3.73
N LYS A 251 -18.87 -16.35 4.77
CA LYS A 251 -19.18 -16.95 6.08
C LYS A 251 -19.29 -15.88 7.15
#